data_AF-A0A5K1UIQ4-F1
#
_entry.id   AF-A0A5K1UIQ4-F1
#
_cell.length_a   1.000
_cell.length_b   1.000
_cell.length_c   1.000
_cell.angle_alpha   90.00
_cell.angle_beta   90.00
_cell.angle_gamma   90.00
#
_symmetry.space_group_name_H-M   'P 1'
#
loop_
_entity.id
_entity.type
_entity.pdbx_description
1 polymer ?
#
loop_
_entity_poly.entity_id
_entity_poly.type
_entity_poly.pdbx_seq_one_letter_code
_entity_poly.pdbx_strand_id
1 'polypeptide(L)'
;MRFLQRRKLQDIEGKVSVIKLFKCSDWTDMILILVGLISSLGNGVMQLLMMLLMGDMVNSYIYTPGDNTIIDEEVNHMIVEGVKESVNKVVVKMVYFGVISMVLSFLRTFSLFVVSQREGIRVRRLYFKSLLRQDATWYDFQESGELTARIATDIKNYQDGIGPKFGMIFQIISMVITGYVIGFTKCWDLALVVLATVPFSSFSFTIFQIIGMQYETKALNVFGAAGAIAEETIGNIRTVQSLNQKNEFIEEYEEKIKQNEHFNGIKGQCLGLGFSVITFFMIASYALGS
;
A
#
# COMPACT_ATOMS: atom_id res chain seq x y z
N MET A 1 -42.59 -12.34 -10.59
CA MET A 1 -41.97 -11.04 -10.96
C MET A 1 -41.07 -10.44 -9.88
N ARG A 2 -41.34 -10.59 -8.57
CA ARG A 2 -40.46 -10.11 -7.47
C ARG A 2 -39.02 -10.68 -7.47
N PHE A 3 -38.83 -11.92 -7.93
CA PHE A 3 -37.49 -12.52 -8.05
C PHE A 3 -36.65 -11.98 -9.24
N LEU A 4 -37.29 -11.42 -10.27
CA LEU A 4 -36.59 -10.89 -11.46
C LEU A 4 -36.07 -9.47 -11.23
N GLN A 5 -36.66 -8.70 -10.30
CA GLN A 5 -36.15 -7.38 -9.91
C GLN A 5 -34.96 -7.45 -8.93
N ARG A 6 -34.93 -8.43 -8.01
CA ARG A 6 -33.75 -8.69 -7.17
C ARG A 6 -32.49 -8.94 -8.01
N ARG A 7 -32.63 -9.66 -9.12
CA ARG A 7 -31.50 -9.95 -10.04
C ARG A 7 -31.01 -8.74 -10.83
N LYS A 8 -31.83 -7.70 -11.02
CA LYS A 8 -31.40 -6.44 -11.68
C LYS A 8 -30.70 -5.45 -10.75
N LEU A 9 -30.84 -5.61 -9.43
CA LEU A 9 -30.18 -4.77 -8.43
C LEU A 9 -28.87 -5.37 -7.90
N GLN A 10 -28.65 -6.68 -8.09
CA GLN A 10 -27.42 -7.37 -7.67
C GLN A 10 -26.23 -7.20 -8.63
N ASP A 11 -26.40 -6.68 -9.85
CA ASP A 11 -25.31 -6.53 -10.84
C ASP A 11 -25.21 -5.11 -11.39
N ILE A 12 -24.71 -4.18 -10.58
CA ILE A 12 -23.86 -3.10 -11.12
C ILE A 12 -22.50 -3.19 -10.43
N GLU A 13 -21.83 -4.33 -10.57
CA GLU A 13 -20.37 -4.40 -10.51
C GLU A 13 -19.79 -3.70 -11.77
N GLY A 14 -20.13 -2.42 -11.94
CA GLY A 14 -19.60 -1.59 -13.01
C GLY A 14 -18.29 -0.97 -12.56
N LYS A 15 -17.17 -1.38 -13.15
CA LYS A 15 -15.90 -0.65 -13.00
C LYS A 15 -16.09 0.78 -13.50
N VAL A 16 -16.07 1.75 -12.58
CA VAL A 16 -16.13 3.17 -12.94
C VAL A 16 -14.74 3.59 -13.43
N SER A 17 -14.69 4.31 -14.55
CA SER A 17 -13.44 4.88 -15.05
C SER A 17 -12.84 5.86 -14.04
N VAL A 18 -11.53 5.79 -13.82
CA VAL A 18 -10.77 6.68 -12.91
C VAL A 18 -11.03 8.16 -13.22
N ILE A 19 -11.23 8.52 -14.49
CA ILE A 19 -11.49 9.91 -14.90
C ILE A 19 -12.88 10.36 -14.44
N LYS A 20 -13.88 9.46 -14.48
CA LYS A 20 -15.23 9.75 -13.96
C LYS A 20 -15.24 9.90 -12.44
N LEU A 21 -14.26 9.30 -11.75
CA LEU A 21 -14.09 9.39 -10.31
C LEU A 21 -13.80 10.84 -9.85
N PHE A 22 -13.08 11.62 -10.67
CA PHE A 22 -12.73 13.03 -10.42
C PHE A 22 -13.72 14.04 -11.03
N LYS A 23 -14.86 13.59 -11.57
CA LYS A 23 -15.84 14.47 -12.25
C LYS A 23 -16.43 15.53 -11.31
N CYS A 24 -16.44 15.28 -10.00
CA CYS A 24 -16.96 16.22 -9.01
C CYS A 24 -15.95 17.29 -8.58
N SER A 25 -14.75 17.33 -9.15
CA SER A 25 -13.66 18.15 -8.64
C SER A 25 -13.72 19.62 -9.05
N ASP A 26 -13.57 20.52 -8.08
CA ASP A 26 -13.44 21.96 -8.34
C ASP A 26 -12.04 22.29 -8.86
N TRP A 27 -11.88 23.48 -9.44
CA TRP A 27 -10.59 23.96 -9.92
C TRP A 27 -9.50 23.99 -8.83
N THR A 28 -9.86 24.32 -7.58
CA THR A 28 -8.91 24.26 -6.46
C THR A 28 -8.44 22.84 -6.15
N ASP A 29 -9.33 21.87 -6.30
CA ASP A 29 -9.04 20.46 -6.02
C ASP A 29 -8.17 19.88 -7.15
N MET A 30 -8.41 20.28 -8.41
CA MET A 30 -7.52 19.95 -9.52
C MET A 30 -6.09 20.48 -9.32
N ILE A 31 -5.92 21.71 -8.83
CA ILE A 31 -4.59 22.27 -8.53
C ILE A 31 -3.90 21.45 -7.43
N LEU A 32 -4.62 21.14 -6.35
CA LEU A 32 -4.10 20.33 -5.25
C LEU A 32 -3.68 18.93 -5.74
N ILE A 33 -4.49 18.29 -6.58
CA ILE A 33 -4.16 17.00 -7.20
C ILE A 33 -2.87 17.11 -8.02
N LEU A 34 -2.75 18.13 -8.87
CA LEU A 34 -1.55 18.34 -9.69
C LEU A 34 -0.29 18.56 -8.82
N VAL A 35 -0.37 19.40 -7.80
CA VAL A 35 0.73 19.63 -6.85
C VAL A 35 1.10 18.34 -6.13
N GLY A 36 0.10 17.56 -5.70
CA GLY A 36 0.29 16.27 -5.05
C GLY A 36 0.99 15.25 -5.96
N LEU A 37 0.59 15.17 -7.23
CA LEU A 37 1.19 14.29 -8.23
C LEU A 37 2.63 14.67 -8.55
N ILE A 38 2.91 15.96 -8.80
CA ILE A 38 4.28 16.44 -9.07
C ILE A 38 5.17 16.16 -7.87
N SER A 39 4.68 16.44 -6.65
CA SER A 39 5.42 16.16 -5.42
C SER A 39 5.68 14.67 -5.24
N SER A 40 4.73 13.82 -5.65
CA SER A 40 4.85 12.37 -5.58
C SER A 40 5.89 11.81 -6.53
N LEU A 41 5.90 12.29 -7.78
CA LEU A 41 6.92 11.93 -8.76
C LEU A 41 8.30 12.36 -8.28
N GLY A 42 8.43 13.60 -7.80
CA GLY A 42 9.68 14.14 -7.27
C GLY A 42 10.18 13.37 -6.04
N ASN A 43 9.30 12.98 -5.13
CA ASN A 43 9.68 12.19 -3.95
C ASN A 43 10.22 10.81 -4.34
N GLY A 44 9.63 10.16 -5.36
CA GLY A 44 10.12 8.88 -5.89
C GLY A 44 11.53 8.98 -6.49
N VAL A 45 11.81 10.05 -7.26
CA VAL A 45 13.16 10.32 -7.81
C VAL A 45 14.16 10.57 -6.67
N MET A 46 13.77 11.41 -5.70
CA MET A 46 14.61 11.80 -4.58
C MET A 46 15.06 10.60 -3.74
N GLN A 47 14.16 9.63 -3.51
CA GLN A 47 14.46 8.42 -2.74
C GLN A 47 15.55 7.57 -3.39
N LEU A 48 15.63 7.53 -4.72
CA LEU A 48 16.67 6.79 -5.44
C LEU A 48 17.97 7.58 -5.60
N LEU A 49 17.88 8.90 -5.77
CA LEU A 49 19.07 9.75 -5.78
C LEU A 49 19.83 9.67 -4.45
N MET A 50 19.11 9.49 -3.33
CA MET A 50 19.75 9.23 -2.04
C MET A 50 20.58 7.96 -2.01
N MET A 51 20.09 6.88 -2.64
CA MET A 51 20.84 5.63 -2.75
C MET A 51 22.14 5.84 -3.55
N LEU A 52 22.12 6.67 -4.59
CA LEU A 52 23.32 7.01 -5.36
C LEU A 52 24.33 7.81 -4.54
N LEU A 53 23.87 8.82 -3.78
CA LEU A 53 24.74 9.58 -2.88
C LEU A 53 25.39 8.70 -1.82
N MET A 54 24.67 7.68 -1.34
CA MET A 54 25.22 6.69 -0.42
C MET A 54 26.31 5.84 -1.10
N GLY A 55 26.15 5.51 -2.39
CA GLY A 55 27.21 4.88 -3.18
C GLY A 55 28.46 5.76 -3.31
N ASP A 56 28.30 7.04 -3.62
CA ASP A 56 29.41 8.01 -3.68
C ASP A 56 30.09 8.16 -2.32
N MET A 57 29.32 8.13 -1.22
CA MET A 57 29.84 8.14 0.14
C MET A 57 30.71 6.92 0.42
N VAL A 58 30.26 5.71 0.07
CA VAL A 58 31.05 4.48 0.23
C VAL A 58 32.35 4.56 -0.57
N ASN A 59 32.29 5.04 -1.82
CA ASN A 59 33.48 5.21 -2.65
C ASN A 59 34.47 6.23 -2.06
N SER A 60 33.99 7.28 -1.38
CA SER A 60 34.87 8.26 -0.72
C SER A 60 35.65 7.67 0.48
N TYR A 61 35.17 6.57 1.06
CA TYR A 61 35.89 5.83 2.11
C TYR A 61 36.88 4.82 1.53
N ILE A 62 36.72 4.40 0.27
CA ILE A 62 37.67 3.54 -0.43
C ILE A 62 38.81 4.42 -0.95
N TYR A 63 39.71 4.82 -0.06
CA TYR A 63 40.98 5.41 -0.45
C TYR A 63 41.90 4.27 -0.90
N THR A 64 42.17 4.15 -2.21
CA THR A 64 43.19 3.23 -2.71
C THR A 64 44.56 3.87 -2.46
N PRO A 65 45.39 3.39 -1.50
CA PRO A 65 46.77 3.83 -1.44
C PRO A 65 47.42 3.37 -2.74
N GLY A 66 47.78 4.33 -3.61
CA GLY A 66 48.73 4.05 -4.67
C GLY A 66 49.99 3.48 -4.02
N ASP A 67 50.55 2.42 -4.61
CA ASP A 67 51.82 1.79 -4.23
C ASP A 67 52.77 2.80 -3.60
N ASN A 68 52.87 2.76 -2.27
CA ASN A 68 53.98 3.20 -1.42
C ASN A 68 53.52 3.09 0.03
N THR A 69 53.66 1.87 0.54
CA THR A 69 53.68 1.54 1.96
C THR A 69 54.72 2.39 2.68
N ILE A 70 54.34 3.54 3.22
CA ILE A 70 55.03 4.12 4.38
C ILE A 70 53.95 4.64 5.33
N ILE A 71 53.85 3.93 6.45
CA ILE A 71 53.05 4.26 7.63
C ILE A 71 53.74 5.48 8.26
N ASP A 72 53.34 6.68 7.85
CA ASP A 72 53.78 7.92 8.51
C ASP A 72 52.54 8.68 8.99
N GLU A 73 52.60 9.17 10.24
CA GLU A 73 51.49 9.84 10.92
C GLU A 73 51.04 11.11 10.17
N GLU A 74 51.96 11.72 9.42
CA GLU A 74 51.75 12.90 8.57
C GLU A 74 50.97 12.58 7.27
N VAL A 75 51.19 11.39 6.68
CA VAL A 75 50.41 10.89 5.54
C VAL A 75 49.00 10.50 5.99
N ASN A 76 48.86 9.91 7.18
CA ASN A 76 47.55 9.65 7.78
C ASN A 76 46.76 10.95 8.00
N HIS A 77 47.39 12.04 8.45
CA HIS A 77 46.73 13.33 8.62
C HIS A 77 46.25 13.93 7.27
N MET A 78 47.06 13.86 6.20
CA MET A 78 46.65 14.34 4.88
C MET A 78 45.54 13.48 4.24
N ILE A 79 45.58 12.16 4.39
CA ILE A 79 44.52 11.25 3.94
C ILE A 79 43.23 11.54 4.71
N VAL A 80 43.32 11.72 6.03
CA VAL A 80 42.17 12.04 6.88
C VAL A 80 41.58 13.40 6.52
N GLU A 81 42.38 14.42 6.19
CA GLU A 81 41.87 15.74 5.77
C GLU A 81 41.22 15.71 4.38
N GLY A 82 41.81 15.00 3.40
CA GLY A 82 41.22 14.85 2.06
C GLY A 82 39.92 14.04 2.06
N VAL A 83 39.85 12.98 2.88
CA VAL A 83 38.61 12.21 3.11
C VAL A 83 37.58 13.06 3.85
N LYS A 84 37.97 13.83 4.88
CA LYS A 84 37.06 14.74 5.60
C LYS A 84 36.40 15.76 4.67
N GLU A 85 37.15 16.38 3.77
CA GLU A 85 36.58 17.38 2.86
C GLU A 85 35.60 16.75 1.84
N SER A 86 35.96 15.60 1.29
CA SER A 86 35.12 14.84 0.36
C SER A 86 33.83 14.34 1.01
N VAL A 87 33.94 13.78 2.22
CA VAL A 87 32.79 13.32 3.01
C VAL A 87 31.90 14.49 3.41
N ASN A 88 32.46 15.62 3.85
CA ASN A 88 31.64 16.78 4.26
C ASN A 88 30.79 17.31 3.09
N LYS A 89 31.34 17.35 1.87
CA LYS A 89 30.57 17.74 0.67
C LYS A 89 29.42 16.77 0.36
N VAL A 90 29.62 15.46 0.54
CA VAL A 90 28.58 14.44 0.33
C VAL A 90 27.50 14.52 1.42
N VAL A 91 27.90 14.66 2.68
CA VAL A 91 26.98 14.79 3.82
C VAL A 91 26.08 16.02 3.67
N VAL A 92 26.63 17.18 3.30
CA VAL A 92 25.83 18.38 3.05
C VAL A 92 24.80 18.17 1.94
N LYS A 93 25.15 17.47 0.86
CA LYS A 93 24.21 17.09 -0.20
C LYS A 93 23.10 16.17 0.32
N MET A 94 23.43 15.18 1.16
CA MET A 94 22.43 14.30 1.78
C MET A 94 21.46 15.08 2.67
N VAL A 95 21.93 16.09 3.41
CA VAL A 95 21.03 16.93 4.22
C VAL A 95 20.04 17.69 3.34
N TYR A 96 20.53 18.35 2.27
CA TYR A 96 19.65 19.08 1.35
C TYR A 96 18.60 18.18 0.69
N PHE A 97 19.02 17.03 0.16
CA PHE A 97 18.10 16.07 -0.46
C PHE A 97 17.08 15.53 0.58
N GLY A 98 17.48 15.37 1.84
CA GLY A 98 16.63 14.88 2.92
C GLY A 98 15.53 15.88 3.26
N VAL A 99 15.89 17.16 3.38
CA VAL A 99 14.94 18.26 3.58
C VAL A 99 13.96 18.36 2.41
N ILE A 100 14.45 18.29 1.17
CA ILE A 100 13.58 18.34 -0.02
C ILE A 100 12.63 17.13 -0.04
N SER A 101 13.13 15.93 0.25
CA SER A 101 12.30 14.72 0.35
C SER A 101 11.20 14.87 1.40
N MET A 102 11.52 15.41 2.57
CA MET A 102 10.55 15.67 3.63
C MET A 102 9.45 16.63 3.17
N VAL A 103 9.83 17.74 2.53
CA VAL A 103 8.87 18.73 2.00
C VAL A 103 7.98 18.11 0.92
N LEU A 104 8.55 17.37 -0.03
CA LEU A 104 7.79 16.72 -1.10
C LEU A 104 6.82 15.65 -0.57
N SER A 105 7.26 14.83 0.40
CA SER A 105 6.40 13.80 1.01
C SER A 105 5.26 14.42 1.82
N PHE A 106 5.54 15.51 2.52
CA PHE A 106 4.53 16.28 3.24
C PHE A 106 3.51 16.89 2.27
N LEU A 107 3.96 17.60 1.23
CA LEU A 107 3.09 18.19 0.21
C LEU A 107 2.22 17.14 -0.49
N ARG A 108 2.81 16.00 -0.88
CA ARG A 108 2.08 14.86 -1.46
C ARG A 108 0.95 14.39 -0.55
N THR A 109 1.30 14.06 0.70
CA THR A 109 0.35 13.44 1.65
C THR A 109 -0.73 14.43 2.04
N PHE A 110 -0.35 15.67 2.38
CA PHE A 110 -1.27 16.72 2.79
C PHE A 110 -2.25 17.08 1.67
N SER A 111 -1.74 17.33 0.45
CA SER A 111 -2.57 17.77 -0.68
C SER A 111 -3.62 16.71 -1.05
N LEU A 112 -3.21 15.45 -1.20
CA LEU A 112 -4.13 14.36 -1.55
C LEU A 112 -5.09 14.00 -0.42
N PHE A 113 -4.67 14.15 0.84
CA PHE A 113 -5.56 13.97 1.99
C PHE A 113 -6.65 15.04 2.04
N VAL A 114 -6.30 16.31 1.85
CA VAL A 114 -7.28 17.40 1.83
C VAL A 114 -8.29 17.20 0.70
N VAL A 115 -7.81 16.85 -0.51
CA VAL A 115 -8.67 16.56 -1.66
C VAL A 115 -9.63 15.42 -1.35
N SER A 116 -9.17 14.29 -0.81
CA SER A 116 -10.05 13.15 -0.52
C SER A 116 -11.14 13.50 0.50
N GLN A 117 -10.85 14.35 1.48
CA GLN A 117 -11.86 14.83 2.43
C GLN A 117 -12.90 15.73 1.75
N ARG A 118 -12.47 16.70 0.93
CA ARG A 118 -13.38 17.64 0.25
C ARG A 118 -14.30 16.91 -0.75
N GLU A 119 -13.71 16.03 -1.57
CA GLU A 119 -14.46 15.20 -2.53
C GLU A 119 -15.43 14.26 -1.81
N GLY A 120 -14.99 13.62 -0.71
CA GLY A 120 -15.85 12.72 0.06
C GLY A 120 -17.08 13.42 0.65
N ILE A 121 -16.94 14.65 1.17
CA ILE A 121 -18.07 15.45 1.64
C ILE A 121 -19.04 15.79 0.49
N ARG A 122 -18.51 16.12 -0.69
CA ARG A 122 -19.31 16.45 -1.88
C ARG A 122 -20.08 15.25 -2.39
N VAL A 123 -19.41 14.10 -2.54
CA VAL A 123 -20.03 12.84 -2.92
C VAL A 123 -21.09 12.45 -1.89
N ARG A 124 -20.83 12.60 -0.59
CA ARG A 124 -21.83 12.35 0.47
C ARG A 124 -23.09 13.18 0.31
N ARG A 125 -22.95 14.48 0.01
CA ARG A 125 -24.09 15.38 -0.22
C ARG A 125 -24.89 14.98 -1.46
N LEU A 126 -24.22 14.66 -2.56
CA LEU A 126 -24.86 14.23 -3.81
C LEU A 126 -25.56 12.89 -3.65
N TYR A 127 -24.93 11.95 -2.93
CA TYR A 127 -25.51 10.66 -2.60
C TYR A 127 -26.77 10.85 -1.77
N PHE A 128 -26.69 11.58 -0.66
CA PHE A 128 -27.84 11.83 0.22
C PHE A 128 -28.98 12.55 -0.51
N LYS A 129 -28.66 13.54 -1.36
CA LYS A 129 -29.65 14.23 -2.20
C LYS A 129 -30.33 13.30 -3.19
N SER A 130 -29.58 12.36 -3.78
CA SER A 130 -30.13 11.36 -4.71
C SER A 130 -30.99 10.34 -3.97
N LEU A 131 -30.59 9.98 -2.76
CA LEU A 131 -31.34 9.09 -1.87
C LEU A 131 -32.73 9.67 -1.58
N LEU A 132 -32.81 10.90 -1.08
CA LEU A 132 -34.09 11.58 -0.77
C LEU A 132 -35.04 11.75 -1.96
N ARG A 133 -34.56 11.54 -3.20
CA ARG A 133 -35.35 11.63 -4.44
C ARG A 133 -35.83 10.28 -4.97
N GLN A 134 -35.47 9.17 -4.31
CA GLN A 134 -35.93 7.84 -4.71
C GLN A 134 -37.40 7.61 -4.34
N ASP A 135 -38.08 6.80 -5.15
CA ASP A 135 -39.49 6.44 -4.94
C ASP A 135 -39.66 5.57 -3.69
N ALA A 136 -40.81 5.68 -3.01
CA ALA A 136 -41.13 4.86 -1.84
C ALA A 136 -40.99 3.36 -2.11
N THR A 137 -41.37 2.90 -3.31
CA THR A 137 -41.23 1.51 -3.76
C THR A 137 -39.78 1.03 -3.78
N TRP A 138 -38.80 1.92 -3.99
CA TRP A 138 -37.38 1.55 -3.94
C TRP A 138 -36.94 1.24 -2.51
N TYR A 139 -37.45 2.00 -1.54
CA TYR A 139 -37.17 1.79 -0.12
C TYR A 139 -37.77 0.51 0.43
N ASP A 140 -38.91 0.04 -0.09
CA ASP A 140 -39.54 -1.22 0.32
C ASP A 140 -38.64 -2.45 0.07
N PHE A 141 -37.63 -2.33 -0.79
CA PHE A 141 -36.68 -3.40 -1.10
C PHE A 141 -35.37 -3.34 -0.29
N GLN A 142 -35.14 -2.29 0.51
CA GLN A 142 -33.89 -2.08 1.25
C GLN A 142 -34.10 -2.36 2.74
N GLU A 143 -33.15 -3.03 3.39
CA GLU A 143 -33.23 -3.26 4.83
C GLU A 143 -33.00 -1.97 5.63
N SER A 144 -33.70 -1.85 6.76
CA SER A 144 -33.60 -0.68 7.65
C SER A 144 -32.19 -0.60 8.25
N GLY A 145 -31.48 0.50 8.00
CA GLY A 145 -30.13 0.73 8.52
C GLY A 145 -28.98 0.29 7.60
N GLU A 146 -29.22 -0.68 6.71
CA GLU A 146 -28.24 -1.14 5.70
C GLU A 146 -27.76 0.03 4.83
N LEU A 147 -28.70 0.88 4.41
CA LEU A 147 -28.42 2.00 3.53
C LEU A 147 -27.47 3.03 4.15
N THR A 148 -27.66 3.37 5.42
CA THR A 148 -26.80 4.33 6.13
C THR A 148 -25.40 3.77 6.33
N ALA A 149 -25.29 2.49 6.67
CA ALA A 149 -24.02 1.79 6.81
C ALA A 149 -23.28 1.70 5.46
N ARG A 150 -24.00 1.34 4.39
CA ARG A 150 -23.46 1.24 3.03
C ARG A 150 -22.93 2.58 2.53
N ILE A 151 -23.67 3.67 2.74
CA ILE A 151 -23.23 5.03 2.39
C ILE A 151 -21.91 5.38 3.08
N ALA A 152 -21.80 5.12 4.39
CA ALA A 152 -20.59 5.43 5.14
C ALA A 152 -19.39 4.61 4.63
N THR A 153 -19.58 3.32 4.39
CA THR A 153 -18.55 2.41 3.90
C THR A 153 -18.11 2.73 2.46
N ASP A 154 -19.05 2.94 1.55
CA ASP A 154 -18.76 3.24 0.14
C ASP A 154 -18.02 4.57 -0.01
N ILE A 155 -18.42 5.59 0.76
CA ILE A 155 -17.72 6.89 0.77
C ILE A 155 -16.31 6.73 1.34
N LYS A 156 -16.14 5.97 2.43
CA LYS A 156 -14.81 5.73 3.01
C LYS A 156 -13.90 5.01 2.01
N ASN A 157 -14.39 3.97 1.34
CA ASN A 157 -13.64 3.25 0.31
C ASN A 157 -13.26 4.16 -0.85
N TYR A 158 -14.17 5.06 -1.25
CA TYR A 158 -13.89 6.10 -2.26
C TYR A 158 -12.79 7.08 -1.81
N GLN A 159 -12.86 7.59 -0.57
CA GLN A 159 -11.86 8.49 -0.01
C GLN A 159 -10.48 7.83 0.11
N ASP A 160 -10.43 6.56 0.50
CA ASP A 160 -9.20 5.79 0.58
C ASP A 160 -8.56 5.58 -0.80
N GLY A 161 -9.37 5.46 -1.85
CA GLY A 161 -8.92 5.32 -3.24
C GLY A 161 -8.30 6.59 -3.83
N ILE A 162 -8.88 7.76 -3.53
CA ILE A 162 -8.40 9.08 -4.03
C ILE A 162 -7.32 9.69 -3.14
N GLY A 163 -7.24 9.25 -1.89
CA GLY A 163 -6.36 9.82 -0.89
C GLY A 163 -4.87 9.56 -1.12
N PRO A 164 -4.06 9.61 -0.05
CA PRO A 164 -2.60 9.49 -0.15
C PRO A 164 -2.09 8.23 -0.87
N LYS A 165 -2.88 7.14 -0.85
CA LYS A 165 -2.59 5.90 -1.59
C LYS A 165 -2.49 6.13 -3.10
N PHE A 166 -3.32 7.00 -3.65
CA PHE A 166 -3.25 7.34 -5.08
C PHE A 166 -1.89 7.93 -5.43
N GLY A 167 -1.40 8.88 -4.64
CA GLY A 167 -0.05 9.45 -4.82
C GLY A 167 1.04 8.39 -4.70
N MET A 168 0.95 7.51 -3.70
CA MET A 168 1.93 6.45 -3.50
C MET A 168 2.13 5.57 -4.75
N ILE A 169 1.07 5.31 -5.53
CA ILE A 169 1.19 4.58 -6.81
C ILE A 169 2.10 5.34 -7.79
N PHE A 170 1.92 6.65 -7.96
CA PHE A 170 2.78 7.47 -8.82
C PHE A 170 4.21 7.57 -8.29
N GLN A 171 4.39 7.61 -6.96
CA GLN A 171 5.72 7.56 -6.36
C GLN A 171 6.44 6.26 -6.73
N ILE A 172 5.77 5.11 -6.60
CA ILE A 172 6.33 3.80 -6.94
C ILE A 172 6.66 3.73 -8.44
N ILE A 173 5.78 4.22 -9.32
CA ILE A 173 6.04 4.25 -10.77
C ILE A 173 7.27 5.11 -11.07
N SER A 174 7.35 6.31 -10.49
CA SER A 174 8.51 7.20 -10.63
C SER A 174 9.80 6.55 -10.14
N MET A 175 9.72 5.85 -9.00
CA MET A 175 10.84 5.11 -8.43
C MET A 175 11.29 4.01 -9.39
N VAL A 176 10.39 3.17 -9.91
CA VAL A 176 10.76 2.13 -10.87
C VAL A 176 11.44 2.70 -12.11
N ILE A 177 10.87 3.76 -12.71
CA ILE A 177 11.44 4.40 -13.91
C ILE A 177 12.83 4.96 -13.60
N THR A 178 12.96 5.72 -12.53
CA THR A 178 14.24 6.34 -12.13
C THR A 178 15.28 5.29 -11.80
N GLY A 179 14.87 4.19 -11.15
CA GLY A 179 15.76 3.09 -10.78
C GLY A 179 16.34 2.39 -12.01
N TYR A 180 15.50 2.12 -13.02
CA TYR A 180 15.98 1.58 -14.29
C TYR A 180 16.93 2.55 -15.00
N VAL A 181 16.58 3.83 -15.10
CA VAL A 181 17.43 4.83 -15.76
C VAL A 181 18.80 4.94 -15.08
N ILE A 182 18.84 5.03 -13.74
CA ILE A 182 20.09 5.11 -12.98
C ILE A 182 20.89 3.81 -13.09
N GLY A 183 20.23 2.65 -13.00
CA GLY A 183 20.89 1.34 -13.10
C GLY A 183 21.60 1.14 -14.44
N PHE A 184 20.89 1.39 -15.55
CA PHE A 184 21.45 1.24 -16.90
C PHE A 184 22.53 2.27 -17.25
N THR A 185 22.45 3.48 -16.68
CA THR A 185 23.46 4.52 -16.95
C THR A 185 24.76 4.31 -16.20
N LYS A 186 24.73 3.73 -14.99
CA LYS A 186 25.93 3.50 -14.19
C LYS A 186 26.65 2.20 -14.55
N CYS A 187 25.94 1.07 -14.54
CA CYS A 187 26.53 -0.25 -14.79
C CYS A 187 25.53 -1.13 -15.55
N TRP A 188 25.61 -1.13 -16.89
CA TRP A 188 24.67 -1.90 -17.72
C TRP A 188 24.82 -3.42 -17.54
N ASP A 189 26.04 -3.92 -17.34
CA ASP A 189 26.32 -5.35 -17.12
C ASP A 189 25.64 -5.88 -15.85
N LEU A 190 25.86 -5.22 -14.72
CA LEU A 190 25.25 -5.58 -13.44
C LEU A 190 23.73 -5.43 -13.49
N ALA A 191 23.22 -4.35 -14.11
CA ALA A 191 21.78 -4.12 -14.24
C ALA A 191 21.07 -5.26 -14.99
N LEU A 192 21.68 -5.82 -16.04
CA LEU A 192 21.11 -6.95 -16.79
C LEU A 192 21.03 -8.22 -15.94
N VAL A 193 22.05 -8.51 -15.13
CA VAL A 193 22.05 -9.67 -14.22
C VAL A 193 20.94 -9.55 -13.18
N VAL A 194 20.80 -8.37 -12.54
CA VAL A 194 19.71 -8.14 -11.58
C VAL A 194 18.35 -8.28 -12.27
N LEU A 195 18.18 -7.70 -13.46
CA LEU A 195 16.94 -7.73 -14.22
C LEU A 195 16.50 -9.17 -14.58
N ALA A 196 17.44 -10.08 -14.81
CA ALA A 196 17.15 -11.50 -15.03
C ALA A 196 16.57 -12.21 -13.78
N THR A 197 16.91 -11.76 -12.57
CA THR A 197 16.37 -12.33 -11.30
C THR A 197 14.99 -11.78 -10.94
N VAL A 198 14.64 -10.57 -11.40
CA VAL A 198 13.36 -9.91 -11.14
C VAL A 198 12.14 -10.78 -11.53
N PRO A 199 12.02 -11.37 -12.73
CA PRO A 199 10.85 -12.19 -13.07
C PRO A 199 10.75 -13.44 -12.18
N PHE A 200 11.87 -14.04 -11.79
CA PHE A 200 11.87 -15.23 -10.93
C PHE A 200 11.42 -14.92 -9.50
N SER A 201 11.90 -13.81 -8.93
CA SER A 201 11.44 -13.31 -7.63
C SER A 201 9.96 -12.90 -7.67
N SER A 202 9.54 -12.21 -8.72
CA SER A 202 8.16 -11.75 -8.92
C SER A 202 7.18 -12.93 -9.05
N PHE A 203 7.58 -13.97 -9.80
CA PHE A 203 6.79 -15.19 -9.96
C PHE A 203 6.60 -15.91 -8.63
N SER A 204 7.68 -16.11 -7.89
CA SER A 204 7.65 -16.76 -6.57
C SER A 204 6.77 -15.99 -5.59
N PHE A 205 6.93 -14.67 -5.51
CA PHE A 205 6.09 -13.83 -4.66
C PHE A 205 4.61 -13.90 -5.04
N THR A 206 4.31 -13.83 -6.33
CA THR A 206 2.94 -13.86 -6.84
C THR A 206 2.23 -15.16 -6.45
N ILE A 207 2.92 -16.31 -6.51
CA ILE A 207 2.36 -17.60 -6.08
C ILE A 207 1.98 -17.57 -4.60
N PHE A 208 2.92 -17.19 -3.72
CA PHE A 208 2.64 -17.12 -2.28
C PHE A 208 1.54 -16.10 -1.96
N GLN A 209 1.50 -14.99 -2.68
CA GLN A 209 0.47 -13.96 -2.53
C GLN A 209 -0.91 -14.47 -2.95
N ILE A 210 -1.03 -15.19 -4.08
CA ILE A 210 -2.29 -15.78 -4.54
C ILE A 210 -2.79 -16.81 -3.52
N ILE A 211 -1.90 -17.69 -3.03
CA ILE A 211 -2.25 -18.68 -2.01
C ILE A 211 -2.73 -17.96 -0.73
N GLY A 212 -2.00 -16.93 -0.28
CA GLY A 212 -2.38 -16.11 0.87
C GLY A 212 -3.76 -15.46 0.71
N MET A 213 -4.06 -14.91 -0.47
CA MET A 213 -5.39 -14.34 -0.78
C MET A 213 -6.51 -15.38 -0.75
N GLN A 214 -6.25 -16.62 -1.19
CA GLN A 214 -7.26 -17.69 -1.10
C GLN A 214 -7.57 -18.05 0.36
N TYR A 215 -6.55 -18.14 1.21
CA TYR A 215 -6.74 -18.40 2.64
C TYR A 215 -7.40 -17.22 3.37
N GLU A 216 -7.13 -15.98 2.93
CA GLU A 216 -7.84 -14.80 3.41
C GLU A 216 -9.33 -14.86 3.14
N THR A 217 -9.74 -15.18 1.91
CA THR A 217 -11.16 -15.32 1.58
C THR A 217 -11.82 -16.43 2.39
N LYS A 218 -11.14 -17.58 2.58
CA LYS A 218 -11.64 -18.66 3.44
C LYS A 218 -11.78 -18.22 4.89
N ALA A 219 -10.78 -17.53 5.44
CA ALA A 219 -10.81 -17.01 6.79
C ALA A 219 -11.99 -16.03 6.98
N LEU A 220 -12.18 -15.11 6.04
CA LEU A 220 -13.28 -14.14 6.06
C LEU A 220 -14.65 -14.83 5.99
N ASN A 221 -14.81 -15.88 5.16
CA ASN A 221 -16.07 -16.61 5.06
C ASN A 221 -16.42 -17.33 6.38
N VAL A 222 -15.43 -17.99 7.02
CA VAL A 222 -15.64 -18.66 8.32
C VAL A 222 -15.89 -17.64 9.43
N PHE A 223 -15.22 -16.49 9.39
CA PHE A 223 -15.46 -15.40 10.33
C PHE A 223 -16.89 -14.84 10.18
N GLY A 224 -17.36 -14.67 8.95
CA GLY A 224 -18.73 -14.27 8.67
C GLY A 224 -19.76 -15.26 9.20
N ALA A 225 -19.50 -16.56 9.05
CA ALA A 225 -20.35 -17.61 9.62
C ALA A 225 -20.37 -17.57 11.16
N ALA A 226 -19.22 -17.37 11.81
CA ALA A 226 -19.15 -17.18 13.26
C ALA A 226 -19.95 -15.94 13.71
N GLY A 227 -19.85 -14.84 12.95
CA GLY A 227 -20.63 -13.63 13.17
C GLY A 227 -22.14 -13.86 13.08
N ALA A 228 -22.60 -14.64 12.09
CA ALA A 228 -24.01 -14.99 11.94
C ALA A 228 -24.54 -15.82 13.12
N ILE A 229 -23.77 -16.80 13.61
CA ILE A 229 -24.12 -17.60 14.81
C ILE A 229 -24.24 -16.68 16.04
N ALA A 230 -23.29 -15.77 16.21
CA ALA A 230 -23.32 -14.82 17.32
C ALA A 230 -24.53 -13.88 17.23
N GLU A 231 -24.84 -13.38 16.03
CA GLU A 231 -26.00 -12.51 15.79
C GLU A 231 -27.32 -13.23 16.09
N GLU A 232 -27.48 -14.48 15.64
CA GLU A 232 -28.66 -15.29 15.92
C GLU A 232 -28.82 -15.60 17.42
N THR A 233 -27.72 -15.98 18.08
CA THR A 233 -27.70 -16.33 19.51
C THR A 233 -28.06 -15.11 20.37
N ILE A 234 -27.47 -13.95 20.07
CA ILE A 234 -27.73 -12.70 20.80
C ILE A 234 -29.14 -12.20 20.51
N GLY A 235 -29.60 -12.27 19.25
CA GLY A 235 -30.95 -11.89 18.85
C GLY A 235 -32.03 -12.71 19.57
N ASN A 236 -31.78 -14.00 19.80
CA ASN A 236 -32.72 -14.94 20.41
C ASN A 236 -32.32 -15.37 21.83
N ILE A 237 -31.60 -14.53 22.58
CA ILE A 237 -30.99 -14.91 23.86
C ILE A 237 -31.97 -15.47 24.90
N ARG A 238 -33.23 -15.00 24.92
CA ARG A 238 -34.28 -15.51 25.81
C ARG A 238 -34.66 -16.95 25.48
N THR A 239 -34.74 -17.29 24.19
CA THR A 239 -35.03 -18.65 23.72
C THR A 239 -33.89 -19.59 24.06
N VAL A 240 -32.65 -19.20 23.76
CA VAL A 240 -31.44 -19.97 24.09
C VAL A 240 -31.35 -20.23 25.59
N GLN A 241 -31.66 -19.23 26.41
CA GLN A 241 -31.69 -19.38 27.87
C GLN A 241 -32.84 -20.29 28.34
N SER A 242 -34.03 -20.19 27.74
CA SER A 242 -35.17 -21.04 28.10
C SER A 242 -34.95 -22.52 27.75
N LEU A 243 -34.20 -22.80 26.68
CA LEU A 243 -33.81 -24.15 26.27
C LEU A 243 -32.54 -24.65 26.98
N ASN A 244 -31.87 -23.79 27.76
CA ASN A 244 -30.62 -24.07 28.47
C ASN A 244 -29.47 -24.54 27.55
N GLN A 245 -29.46 -24.12 26.28
CA GLN A 245 -28.51 -24.53 25.23
C GLN A 245 -27.33 -23.56 25.05
N LYS A 246 -27.02 -22.72 26.04
CA LYS A 246 -25.96 -21.70 25.92
C LYS A 246 -24.60 -22.27 25.55
N ASN A 247 -24.24 -23.41 26.14
CA ASN A 247 -22.93 -24.03 25.94
C ASN A 247 -22.76 -24.58 24.51
N GLU A 248 -23.85 -25.05 23.89
CA GLU A 248 -23.84 -25.59 22.53
C GLU A 248 -23.50 -24.49 21.50
N PHE A 249 -24.16 -23.34 21.60
CA PHE A 249 -23.86 -22.18 20.73
C PHE A 249 -22.46 -21.59 20.98
N ILE A 250 -21.98 -21.62 22.23
CA ILE A 250 -20.61 -21.16 22.55
C ILE A 250 -19.58 -22.11 21.91
N GLU A 251 -19.78 -23.42 22.02
CA GLU A 251 -18.89 -24.42 21.43
C GLU A 251 -18.85 -24.30 19.90
N GLU A 252 -20.01 -24.12 19.26
CA GLU A 252 -20.10 -23.91 17.80
C GLU A 252 -19.36 -22.63 17.36
N TYR A 253 -19.55 -21.53 18.09
CA TYR A 253 -18.83 -20.28 17.82
C TYR A 253 -17.31 -20.44 17.99
N GLU A 254 -16.86 -21.08 19.09
CA GLU A 254 -15.45 -21.35 19.33
C GLU A 254 -14.83 -22.22 18.23
N GLU A 255 -15.55 -23.22 17.73
CA GLU A 255 -15.08 -24.06 16.63
C GLU A 255 -14.82 -23.23 15.37
N LYS A 256 -15.74 -22.34 15.00
CA LYS A 256 -15.56 -21.45 13.84
C LYS A 256 -14.40 -20.47 14.04
N ILE A 257 -14.22 -19.93 15.25
CA ILE A 257 -13.09 -19.04 15.53
C ILE A 257 -11.75 -19.78 15.45
N LYS A 258 -11.65 -21.02 15.99
CA LYS A 258 -10.43 -21.85 15.86
C LYS A 258 -10.11 -22.15 14.39
N GLN A 259 -11.12 -22.43 13.57
CA GLN A 259 -10.96 -22.61 12.13
C GLN A 259 -10.46 -21.32 11.44
N ASN A 260 -11.03 -20.16 11.80
CA ASN A 260 -10.56 -18.87 11.29
C ASN A 260 -9.09 -18.59 11.67
N GLU A 261 -8.71 -18.85 12.92
CA GLU A 261 -7.35 -18.67 13.41
C GLU A 261 -6.37 -19.56 12.65
N HIS A 262 -6.73 -20.82 12.38
CA HIS A 262 -5.92 -21.72 11.58
C HIS A 262 -5.69 -21.19 10.15
N PHE A 263 -6.74 -20.72 9.46
CA PHE A 263 -6.60 -20.14 8.13
C PHE A 263 -5.79 -18.84 8.14
N ASN A 264 -5.95 -18.00 9.16
CA ASN A 264 -5.15 -16.80 9.34
C ASN A 264 -3.67 -17.12 9.64
N GLY A 265 -3.40 -18.19 10.40
CA GLY A 265 -2.05 -18.69 10.63
C GLY A 265 -1.37 -19.10 9.34
N ILE A 266 -2.04 -19.89 8.49
CA ILE A 266 -1.52 -20.28 7.17
C ILE A 266 -1.32 -19.06 6.27
N LYS A 267 -2.29 -18.13 6.23
CA LYS A 267 -2.15 -16.86 5.49
C LYS A 267 -0.88 -16.12 5.93
N GLY A 268 -0.67 -15.96 7.24
CA GLY A 268 0.50 -15.28 7.79
C GLY A 268 1.81 -15.95 7.39
N GLN A 269 1.86 -17.28 7.45
CA GLN A 269 3.01 -18.06 7.02
C GLN A 269 3.27 -17.92 5.50
N CYS A 270 2.25 -17.99 4.66
CA CYS A 270 2.38 -17.80 3.21
C CYS A 270 2.92 -16.41 2.86
N LEU A 271 2.39 -15.35 3.50
CA LEU A 271 2.87 -13.98 3.27
C LEU A 271 4.32 -13.79 3.76
N GLY A 272 4.65 -14.33 4.94
CA GLY A 272 6.01 -14.30 5.49
C GLY A 272 7.02 -15.03 4.61
N LEU A 273 6.67 -16.22 4.12
CA LEU A 273 7.49 -16.98 3.16
C LEU A 273 7.63 -16.22 1.84
N GLY A 274 6.55 -15.65 1.31
CA GLY A 274 6.59 -14.83 0.10
C GLY A 274 7.56 -13.66 0.22
N PHE A 275 7.53 -12.94 1.34
CA PHE A 275 8.46 -11.84 1.60
C PHE A 275 9.91 -12.32 1.74
N SER A 276 10.12 -13.44 2.44
CA SER A 276 11.45 -14.04 2.65
C SER A 276 12.09 -14.52 1.34
N VAL A 277 11.29 -15.05 0.41
CA VAL A 277 11.79 -15.48 -0.90
C VAL A 277 12.23 -14.30 -1.75
N ILE A 278 11.49 -13.17 -1.74
CA ILE A 278 11.92 -11.96 -2.45
C ILE A 278 13.25 -11.45 -1.89
N THR A 279 13.37 -11.32 -0.57
CA THR A 279 14.58 -10.78 0.06
C THR A 279 15.78 -11.70 -0.15
N PHE A 280 15.57 -13.02 -0.16
CA PHE A 280 16.61 -13.99 -0.52
C PHE A 280 17.14 -13.75 -1.94
N PHE A 281 16.26 -13.64 -2.95
CA PHE A 281 16.70 -13.35 -4.32
C PHE A 281 17.39 -12.00 -4.45
N MET A 282 16.91 -10.98 -3.74
CA MET A 282 17.54 -9.65 -3.73
C MET A 282 18.98 -9.71 -3.19
N ILE A 283 19.19 -10.38 -2.05
CA ILE A 283 20.52 -10.50 -1.43
C ILE A 283 21.43 -11.40 -2.30
N ALA A 284 20.91 -12.50 -2.83
CA ALA A 284 21.66 -13.37 -3.75
C ALA A 284 22.10 -12.61 -5.01
N SER A 285 21.25 -11.72 -5.54
CA SER A 285 21.60 -10.87 -6.67
C SER A 285 22.71 -9.87 -6.33
N TYR A 286 22.75 -9.35 -5.10
CA TYR A 286 23.86 -8.50 -4.65
C TYR A 286 25.16 -9.30 -4.50
N ALA A 287 25.10 -10.53 -4.01
CA ALA A 287 26.26 -11.41 -3.88
C ALA A 287 26.83 -11.90 -5.23
N LEU A 288 25.98 -12.05 -6.27
CA LEU A 288 26.45 -12.33 -7.62
C LEU A 288 27.07 -11.10 -8.31
N GLY A 289 26.71 -9.89 -7.87
CA GLY A 289 27.18 -8.64 -8.44
C GLY A 289 28.42 -8.04 -7.78
N SER A 290 28.86 -8.58 -6.63
CA SER A 290 30.13 -8.28 -5.97
C SER A 290 31.25 -9.16 -6.50
#